data_AF-A0A433PI67-F1
#
_entry.id   AF-A0A433PI67-F1
#
_cell.length_a   1.000
_cell.length_b   1.000
_cell.length_c   1.000
_cell.angle_alpha   90.00
_cell.angle_beta   90.00
_cell.angle_gamma   90.00
#
_symmetry.space_group_name_H-M   'P 1'
#
loop_
_entity.id
_entity.type
_entity.pdbx_description
1 polymer ?
#
loop_
_entity_poly.entity_id
_entity_poly.type
_entity_poly.pdbx_seq_one_letter_code
_entity_poly.pdbx_strand_id
1 'polypeptide(L)'
;MDMNPFRAGLESMWNAVTLTWDEAWNEHLHAVQPDPGFSDFYDYCKAHNVPISILSSGLRPMIERIMDAFVGDRAREIEIISNEGVIEERSWKIIWRDDTPFGHDKSHSLIASRTAHPTATHIFIGDGVSDISAAQHADLLFVRRGRDLESWCARQGVPFTAFDTFGEIREVVKGLVEGRSVIRRDKGTGFCEVMQVGVV
;
A
#
# COMPACT_ATOMS: atom_id res chain seq x y z
N MET A 1 -22.09 -12.02 -14.75
CA MET A 1 -21.51 -12.61 -13.52
C MET A 1 -21.57 -11.52 -12.49
N ASP A 2 -22.46 -11.65 -11.53
CA ASP A 2 -22.58 -10.69 -10.44
C ASP A 2 -21.28 -10.69 -9.66
N MET A 3 -20.44 -9.67 -9.89
CA MET A 3 -19.40 -9.32 -8.94
C MET A 3 -20.15 -8.94 -7.67
N ASN A 4 -20.25 -9.85 -6.71
CA ASN A 4 -20.39 -9.45 -5.33
C ASN A 4 -19.22 -8.48 -5.08
N PRO A 5 -19.44 -7.16 -5.05
CA PRO A 5 -18.35 -6.20 -5.21
C PRO A 5 -17.42 -6.35 -4.01
N PHE A 6 -16.11 -6.28 -4.23
CA PHE A 6 -15.08 -6.39 -3.18
C PHE A 6 -15.51 -5.75 -1.85
N ARG A 7 -16.12 -4.56 -1.93
CA ARG A 7 -16.76 -3.84 -0.82
C ARG A 7 -17.77 -4.67 -0.01
N ALA A 8 -18.74 -5.32 -0.63
CA ALA A 8 -19.76 -6.13 0.05
C ALA A 8 -19.15 -7.39 0.69
N GLY A 9 -18.15 -8.00 0.04
CA GLY A 9 -17.39 -9.10 0.64
C GLY A 9 -16.65 -8.66 1.90
N LEU A 10 -15.94 -7.54 1.82
CA LEU A 10 -15.22 -6.95 2.94
C LEU A 10 -16.16 -6.49 4.07
N GLU A 11 -17.34 -5.95 3.74
CA GLU A 11 -18.38 -5.61 4.72
C GLU A 11 -18.85 -6.85 5.49
N SER A 12 -19.14 -7.93 4.77
CA SER A 12 -19.55 -9.19 5.37
C SER A 12 -18.48 -9.77 6.28
N MET A 13 -17.19 -9.61 5.95
CA MET A 13 -16.08 -10.06 6.79
C MET A 13 -16.01 -9.27 8.09
N TRP A 14 -16.11 -7.94 8.04
CA TRP A 14 -16.10 -7.11 9.25
C TRP A 14 -17.34 -7.34 10.11
N ASN A 15 -18.53 -7.43 9.51
CA ASN A 15 -19.77 -7.71 10.23
C ASN A 15 -19.77 -9.09 10.92
N ALA A 16 -18.94 -10.03 10.47
CA ALA A 16 -18.81 -11.36 11.07
C ALA A 16 -17.87 -11.39 12.29
N VAL A 17 -17.13 -10.30 12.56
CA VAL A 17 -16.28 -10.22 13.75
C VAL A 17 -17.15 -10.03 14.99
N THR A 18 -17.03 -10.95 15.94
CA THR A 18 -17.78 -10.95 17.21
C THR A 18 -16.87 -10.78 18.44
N LEU A 19 -15.60 -10.43 18.20
CA LEU A 19 -14.62 -10.14 19.24
C LEU A 19 -14.78 -8.70 19.72
N THR A 20 -14.56 -8.49 21.01
CA THR A 20 -14.26 -7.15 21.54
C THR A 20 -12.93 -6.65 20.99
N TRP A 21 -12.70 -5.34 21.09
CA TRP A 21 -11.41 -4.77 20.72
C TRP A 21 -10.24 -5.44 21.46
N ASP A 22 -10.39 -5.65 22.78
CA ASP A 22 -9.34 -6.25 23.60
C ASP A 22 -9.10 -7.72 23.25
N GLU A 23 -10.15 -8.51 22.98
CA GLU A 23 -10.03 -9.88 22.47
C GLU A 23 -9.30 -9.87 21.11
N ALA A 24 -9.75 -9.04 20.16
CA ALA A 24 -9.12 -8.95 18.83
C ALA A 24 -7.63 -8.56 18.92
N TRP A 25 -7.28 -7.62 19.80
CA TRP A 25 -5.90 -7.21 20.01
C TRP A 25 -5.04 -8.33 20.62
N ASN A 26 -5.47 -8.85 21.77
CA ASN A 26 -4.68 -9.80 22.55
C ASN A 26 -4.59 -11.17 21.88
N GLU A 27 -5.59 -11.58 21.10
CA GLU A 27 -5.62 -12.90 20.46
C GLU A 27 -5.05 -12.90 19.04
N HIS A 28 -5.11 -11.77 18.33
CA HIS A 28 -4.77 -11.74 16.90
C HIS A 28 -3.87 -10.58 16.49
N LEU A 29 -4.26 -9.33 16.77
CA LEU A 29 -3.65 -8.17 16.12
C LEU A 29 -2.28 -7.80 16.69
N HIS A 30 -1.99 -8.09 17.97
CA HIS A 30 -0.71 -7.74 18.59
C HIS A 30 0.50 -8.44 17.92
N ALA A 31 0.27 -9.59 17.28
CA ALA A 31 1.29 -10.37 16.60
C ALA A 31 1.46 -9.97 15.13
N VAL A 32 0.58 -9.12 14.59
CA VAL A 32 0.69 -8.64 13.21
C VAL A 32 1.89 -7.72 13.09
N GLN A 33 2.72 -7.97 12.08
CA GLN A 33 3.91 -7.19 11.78
C GLN A 33 3.84 -6.75 10.31
N PRO A 34 4.24 -5.51 9.98
CA PRO A 34 4.57 -5.14 8.62
C PRO A 34 5.62 -6.08 8.02
N ASP A 35 5.64 -6.17 6.69
CA ASP A 35 6.57 -7.04 5.99
C ASP A 35 8.05 -6.75 6.33
N PRO A 36 8.93 -7.77 6.26
CA PRO A 36 10.34 -7.62 6.62
C PRO A 36 11.02 -6.45 5.92
N GLY A 37 11.77 -5.67 6.70
CA GLY A 37 12.53 -4.51 6.24
C GLY A 37 11.74 -3.20 6.18
N PHE A 38 10.44 -3.18 6.52
CA PHE A 38 9.62 -1.97 6.44
C PHE A 38 10.16 -0.80 7.29
N SER A 39 10.59 -1.06 8.54
CA SER A 39 11.14 0.00 9.41
C SER A 39 12.37 0.65 8.77
N ASP A 40 13.34 -0.14 8.28
CA ASP A 40 14.55 0.39 7.65
C ASP A 40 14.25 1.15 6.35
N PHE A 41 13.28 0.66 5.57
CA PHE A 41 12.81 1.36 4.38
C PHE A 41 12.18 2.71 4.73
N TYR A 42 11.33 2.74 5.75
CA TYR A 42 10.71 3.98 6.23
C TYR A 42 11.75 4.99 6.71
N ASP A 43 12.70 4.55 7.54
CA ASP A 43 13.77 5.40 8.06
C ASP A 43 14.65 5.97 6.94
N TYR A 44 14.98 5.14 5.94
CA TYR A 44 15.72 5.59 4.77
C TYR A 44 14.95 6.68 4.01
N CYS A 45 13.69 6.42 3.66
CA CYS A 45 12.87 7.39 2.93
C CYS A 45 12.73 8.71 3.69
N LYS A 46 12.51 8.66 5.01
CA LYS A 46 12.45 9.85 5.87
C LYS A 46 13.76 10.63 5.86
N ALA A 47 14.90 9.96 6.04
CA ALA A 47 16.21 10.60 6.02
C ALA A 47 16.56 11.27 4.69
N HIS A 48 15.95 10.80 3.59
CA HIS A 48 16.18 11.29 2.24
C HIS A 48 15.01 12.13 1.67
N ASN A 49 14.07 12.57 2.53
CA ASN A 49 12.90 13.38 2.13
C ASN A 49 12.05 12.74 1.02
N VAL A 50 11.90 11.40 1.06
CA VAL A 50 10.99 10.64 0.21
C VAL A 50 9.68 10.45 1.00
N PRO A 51 8.56 11.11 0.62
CA PRO A 51 7.30 10.97 1.32
C PRO A 51 6.75 9.54 1.25
N ILE A 52 6.20 9.04 2.36
CA ILE A 52 5.53 7.74 2.45
C ILE A 52 4.13 7.93 3.03
N SER A 53 3.15 7.31 2.37
CA SER A 53 1.78 7.19 2.86
C SER A 53 1.32 5.72 2.79
N ILE A 54 0.54 5.27 3.76
CA ILE A 54 -0.09 3.95 3.79
C ILE A 54 -1.51 4.07 3.23
N LEU A 55 -1.81 3.35 2.15
CA LEU A 55 -3.16 3.23 1.59
C LEU A 55 -3.74 1.85 1.94
N SER A 56 -4.80 1.78 2.73
CA SER A 56 -5.36 0.51 3.20
C SER A 56 -6.88 0.43 3.06
N SER A 57 -7.41 -0.72 2.64
CA SER A 57 -8.85 -0.99 2.67
C SER A 57 -9.34 -1.44 4.05
N GLY A 58 -8.43 -1.61 5.02
CA GLY A 58 -8.77 -1.94 6.40
C GLY A 58 -9.31 -0.76 7.22
N LEU A 59 -9.49 -0.99 8.52
CA LEU A 59 -10.03 -0.02 9.46
C LEU A 59 -8.92 0.81 10.10
N ARG A 60 -9.06 2.14 10.10
CA ARG A 60 -8.06 3.06 10.65
C ARG A 60 -7.64 2.77 12.09
N PRO A 61 -8.55 2.54 13.06
CA PRO A 61 -8.13 2.32 14.46
C PRO A 61 -7.21 1.11 14.60
N MET A 62 -7.44 0.06 13.79
CA MET A 62 -6.62 -1.15 13.75
C MET A 62 -5.24 -0.87 13.17
N ILE A 63 -5.17 -0.16 12.03
CA ILE A 63 -3.91 0.16 11.36
C ILE A 63 -3.05 1.05 12.25
N GLU A 64 -3.63 2.10 12.83
CA GLU A 64 -2.91 3.02 13.72
C GLU A 64 -2.34 2.28 14.93
N ARG A 65 -3.12 1.38 15.55
CA ARG A 65 -2.65 0.61 16.71
C ARG A 65 -1.54 -0.38 16.35
N ILE A 66 -1.63 -1.07 15.21
CA ILE A 66 -0.57 -1.97 14.72
C ILE A 66 0.71 -1.17 14.45
N MET A 67 0.60 -0.02 13.79
CA MET A 67 1.75 0.83 13.48
C MET A 67 2.39 1.41 14.75
N ASP A 68 1.59 1.86 15.72
CA ASP A 68 2.06 2.32 17.03
C ASP A 68 2.85 1.22 17.76
N ALA A 69 2.33 0.00 17.78
CA ALA A 69 3.04 -1.14 18.38
C ALA A 69 4.33 -1.52 17.63
N PHE A 70 4.39 -1.28 16.31
CA PHE A 70 5.51 -1.65 15.47
C PHE A 70 6.65 -0.62 15.48
N VAL A 71 6.35 0.66 15.24
CA VAL A 71 7.37 1.72 15.08
C VAL A 71 7.34 2.78 16.19
N GLY A 72 6.45 2.65 17.18
CA GLY A 72 6.33 3.58 18.31
C GLY A 72 5.83 4.95 17.88
N ASP A 73 6.34 6.01 18.52
CA ASP A 73 5.95 7.41 18.24
C ASP A 73 6.07 7.82 16.76
N ARG A 74 6.95 7.16 15.99
CA ARG A 74 7.11 7.37 14.55
C ARG A 74 5.83 7.05 13.75
N ALA A 75 4.94 6.21 14.29
CA ALA A 75 3.66 5.89 13.66
C ALA A 75 2.83 7.16 13.39
N ARG A 76 2.91 8.16 14.27
CA ARG A 76 2.18 9.43 14.14
C ARG A 76 2.65 10.29 12.97
N GLU A 77 3.83 10.00 12.43
CA GLU A 77 4.41 10.71 11.29
C GLU A 77 4.09 10.04 9.96
N ILE A 78 3.47 8.85 9.97
CA ILE A 78 3.06 8.14 8.76
C ILE A 78 1.64 8.57 8.41
N GLU A 79 1.46 9.12 7.21
CA GLU A 79 0.13 9.39 6.69
C GLU A 79 -0.59 8.07 6.41
N ILE A 80 -1.71 7.83 7.10
CA ILE A 80 -2.59 6.68 6.87
C ILE A 80 -3.87 7.17 6.20
N ILE A 81 -4.15 6.60 5.03
CA ILE A 81 -5.37 6.82 4.26
C ILE A 81 -6.09 5.48 4.17
N SER A 82 -7.21 5.35 4.86
CA SER A 82 -7.97 4.11 4.92
C SER A 82 -9.47 4.33 5.05
N ASN A 83 -10.21 3.23 5.14
CA ASN A 83 -11.57 3.27 5.69
C ASN A 83 -11.51 3.57 7.19
N GLU A 84 -12.59 4.14 7.71
CA GLU A 84 -12.80 4.29 9.15
C GLU A 84 -13.52 3.05 9.70
N GLY A 85 -13.51 2.88 11.02
CA GLY A 85 -14.18 1.76 11.68
C GLY A 85 -14.87 2.18 12.98
N VAL A 86 -16.08 1.68 13.19
CA VAL A 86 -16.80 1.78 14.47
C VAL A 86 -16.79 0.41 15.10
N ILE A 87 -16.22 0.33 16.30
CA ILE A 87 -16.09 -0.90 17.08
C ILE A 87 -16.83 -0.66 18.39
N GLU A 88 -17.98 -1.29 18.53
CA GLU A 88 -18.87 -1.15 19.68
C GLU A 88 -19.10 -2.53 20.29
N GLU A 89 -18.57 -2.75 21.49
CA GLU A 89 -18.58 -4.06 22.15
C GLU A 89 -18.02 -5.13 21.22
N ARG A 90 -18.90 -5.96 20.64
CA ARG A 90 -18.59 -7.08 19.74
C ARG A 90 -19.06 -6.86 18.31
N SER A 91 -19.41 -5.64 17.94
CA SER A 91 -19.86 -5.26 16.61
C SER A 91 -18.79 -4.42 15.92
N TRP A 92 -18.32 -4.88 14.76
CA TRP A 92 -17.38 -4.16 13.91
C TRP A 92 -18.07 -3.68 12.65
N LYS A 93 -18.03 -2.37 12.41
CA LYS A 93 -18.61 -1.74 11.22
C LYS A 93 -17.57 -0.92 10.50
N ILE A 94 -17.44 -1.16 9.21
CA ILE A 94 -16.62 -0.34 8.32
C ILE A 94 -17.39 0.91 7.92
N ILE A 95 -16.71 2.05 7.97
CA ILE A 95 -17.18 3.31 7.36
C ILE A 95 -16.35 3.53 6.10
N TRP A 96 -17.03 3.43 4.97
CA TRP A 96 -16.43 3.50 3.65
C TRP A 96 -15.87 4.90 3.36
N ARG A 97 -14.66 4.94 2.82
CA ARG A 97 -14.00 6.18 2.41
C ARG A 97 -14.61 6.76 1.14
N ASP A 98 -15.03 5.90 0.23
CA ASP A 98 -15.70 6.29 -1.01
C ASP A 98 -16.77 5.28 -1.43
N ASP A 99 -17.54 5.65 -2.46
CA ASP A 99 -18.64 4.85 -2.97
C ASP A 99 -18.25 3.87 -4.09
N THR A 100 -16.95 3.69 -4.34
CA THR A 100 -16.48 2.79 -5.40
C THR A 100 -16.72 1.32 -5.04
N PRO A 101 -16.65 0.39 -6.02
CA PRO A 101 -16.72 -1.05 -5.74
C PRO A 101 -15.62 -1.57 -4.79
N PHE A 102 -14.54 -0.81 -4.59
CA PHE A 102 -13.48 -1.12 -3.63
C PHE A 102 -13.75 -0.55 -2.23
N GLY A 103 -14.63 0.47 -2.11
CA GLY A 103 -14.92 1.21 -0.88
C GLY A 103 -13.78 2.12 -0.38
N HIS A 104 -12.58 1.91 -0.90
CA HIS A 104 -11.44 2.81 -0.90
C HIS A 104 -10.67 2.57 -2.19
N ASP A 105 -10.95 3.36 -3.21
CA ASP A 105 -10.20 3.37 -4.47
C ASP A 105 -8.88 4.12 -4.27
N LYS A 106 -7.81 3.33 -4.15
CA LYS A 106 -6.45 3.84 -3.90
C LYS A 106 -5.91 4.68 -5.05
N SER A 107 -6.48 4.57 -6.26
CA SER A 107 -6.09 5.40 -7.41
C SER A 107 -6.33 6.88 -7.15
N HIS A 108 -7.37 7.24 -6.40
CA HIS A 108 -7.68 8.63 -6.06
C HIS A 108 -6.52 9.31 -5.33
N SER A 109 -5.88 8.62 -4.38
CA SER A 109 -4.71 9.13 -3.65
C SER A 109 -3.49 9.32 -4.56
N LEU A 110 -3.25 8.39 -5.49
CA LEU A 110 -2.16 8.49 -6.46
C LEU A 110 -2.38 9.65 -7.45
N ILE A 111 -3.61 9.79 -7.95
CA ILE A 111 -3.99 10.89 -8.85
C ILE A 111 -3.82 12.23 -8.13
N ALA A 112 -4.34 12.37 -6.91
CA ALA A 112 -4.19 13.59 -6.12
C ALA A 112 -2.71 13.94 -5.87
N SER A 113 -1.90 12.96 -5.48
CA SER A 113 -0.45 13.12 -5.30
C SER A 113 0.23 13.54 -6.60
N ARG A 114 -0.15 12.95 -7.75
CA ARG A 114 0.41 13.30 -9.05
C ARG A 114 0.02 14.71 -9.51
N THR A 115 -1.20 15.13 -9.23
CA THR A 115 -1.64 16.51 -9.48
C THR A 115 -0.85 17.50 -8.64
N ALA A 116 -0.61 17.19 -7.36
CA ALA A 116 0.17 18.05 -6.46
C ALA A 116 1.67 18.07 -6.78
N HIS A 117 2.21 16.95 -7.28
CA HIS A 117 3.64 16.76 -7.52
C HIS A 117 3.91 16.18 -8.93
N PRO A 118 3.64 16.93 -10.00
CA PRO A 118 3.65 16.39 -11.38
C PRO A 118 5.03 15.94 -11.88
N THR A 119 6.11 16.40 -11.25
CA THR A 119 7.49 16.02 -11.59
C THR A 119 8.06 14.91 -10.69
N ALA A 120 7.33 14.51 -9.64
CA ALA A 120 7.75 13.44 -8.76
C ALA A 120 7.61 12.07 -9.46
N THR A 121 8.40 11.10 -8.98
CA THR A 121 8.20 9.70 -9.32
C THR A 121 7.20 9.09 -8.34
N HIS A 122 6.08 8.59 -8.84
CA HIS A 122 5.07 7.93 -8.01
C HIS A 122 5.33 6.43 -7.95
N ILE A 123 5.74 5.95 -6.77
CA ILE A 123 6.00 4.54 -6.50
C ILE A 123 4.79 3.96 -5.77
N PHE A 124 4.28 2.83 -6.24
CA PHE A 124 3.24 2.08 -5.55
C PHE A 124 3.73 0.69 -5.17
N ILE A 125 3.42 0.26 -3.95
CA ILE A 125 3.82 -1.02 -3.37
C ILE A 125 2.55 -1.72 -2.90
N GLY A 126 2.22 -2.87 -3.48
CA GLY A 126 0.98 -3.56 -3.18
C GLY A 126 1.05 -5.08 -3.32
N ASP A 127 0.00 -5.75 -2.91
CA ASP A 127 -0.09 -7.22 -2.89
C ASP A 127 -1.48 -7.74 -3.28
N GLY A 128 -2.54 -6.98 -3.04
CA GLY A 128 -3.90 -7.48 -3.00
C GLY A 128 -4.82 -7.00 -4.13
N VAL A 129 -6.04 -7.54 -4.14
CA VAL A 129 -7.08 -7.17 -5.11
C VAL A 129 -7.46 -5.69 -5.02
N SER A 130 -7.47 -5.08 -3.82
CA SER A 130 -7.80 -3.66 -3.68
C SER A 130 -6.73 -2.70 -4.18
N ASP A 131 -5.54 -3.21 -4.51
CA ASP A 131 -4.45 -2.43 -5.09
C ASP A 131 -4.55 -2.30 -6.61
N ILE A 132 -5.40 -3.11 -7.24
CA ILE A 132 -5.57 -3.15 -8.70
C ILE A 132 -5.88 -1.75 -9.25
N SER A 133 -6.71 -0.98 -8.56
CA SER A 133 -7.06 0.36 -9.03
C SER A 133 -5.85 1.31 -9.01
N ALA A 134 -4.97 1.22 -8.02
CA ALA A 134 -3.77 2.04 -7.92
C ALA A 134 -2.64 1.58 -8.87
N ALA A 135 -2.56 0.28 -9.16
CA ALA A 135 -1.48 -0.31 -9.94
C ALA A 135 -1.27 0.37 -11.31
N GLN A 136 -2.34 0.85 -11.95
CA GLN A 136 -2.29 1.50 -13.26
C GLN A 136 -1.84 2.98 -13.23
N HIS A 137 -1.73 3.57 -12.04
CA HIS A 137 -1.42 5.00 -11.88
C HIS A 137 0.00 5.26 -11.37
N ALA A 138 0.76 4.20 -11.07
CA ALA A 138 2.14 4.29 -10.60
C ALA A 138 3.14 4.47 -11.75
N ASP A 139 4.24 5.16 -11.48
CA ASP A 139 5.40 5.16 -12.38
C ASP A 139 6.22 3.89 -12.17
N LEU A 140 6.46 3.52 -10.91
CA LEU A 140 7.07 2.24 -10.54
C LEU A 140 6.10 1.45 -9.67
N LEU A 141 5.84 0.21 -10.06
CA LEU A 141 4.96 -0.70 -9.35
C LEU A 141 5.77 -1.86 -8.76
N PHE A 142 5.77 -1.96 -7.44
CA PHE A 142 6.30 -3.10 -6.70
C PHE A 142 5.14 -4.00 -6.27
N VAL A 143 5.25 -5.29 -6.59
CA VAL A 143 4.20 -6.26 -6.28
C VAL A 143 4.75 -7.39 -5.43
N ARG A 144 4.05 -7.73 -4.35
CA ARG A 144 4.47 -8.83 -3.49
C ARG A 144 4.36 -10.15 -4.23
N ARG A 145 5.46 -10.92 -4.26
CA ARG A 145 5.52 -12.21 -4.92
C ARG A 145 4.52 -13.20 -4.34
N GLY A 146 3.88 -13.97 -5.22
CA GLY A 146 2.91 -15.02 -4.88
C GLY A 146 1.53 -14.51 -4.46
N ARG A 147 1.21 -13.23 -4.68
CA ARG A 147 -0.05 -12.60 -4.24
C ARG A 147 -0.95 -12.21 -5.43
N ASP A 148 -2.20 -11.87 -5.13
CA ASP A 148 -3.25 -11.68 -6.14
C ASP A 148 -2.91 -10.58 -7.16
N LEU A 149 -2.26 -9.51 -6.70
CA LEU A 149 -1.86 -8.42 -7.58
C LEU A 149 -0.82 -8.88 -8.62
N GLU A 150 0.10 -9.77 -8.27
CA GLU A 150 1.11 -10.31 -9.21
C GLU A 150 0.43 -11.06 -10.34
N SER A 151 -0.48 -11.95 -9.96
CA SER A 151 -1.27 -12.74 -10.90
C SER A 151 -2.13 -11.86 -11.79
N TRP A 152 -2.71 -10.78 -11.24
CA TRP A 152 -3.49 -9.83 -12.02
C TRP A 152 -2.60 -9.03 -13.00
N CYS A 153 -1.48 -8.47 -12.53
CA CYS A 153 -0.55 -7.70 -13.36
C CYS A 153 -0.02 -8.54 -14.53
N ALA A 154 0.38 -9.79 -14.27
CA ALA A 154 0.84 -10.71 -15.31
C ALA A 154 -0.24 -10.98 -16.37
N ARG A 155 -1.50 -11.17 -15.96
CA ARG A 155 -2.62 -11.36 -16.89
C ARG A 155 -2.96 -10.12 -17.71
N GLN A 156 -2.82 -8.93 -17.11
CA GLN A 156 -3.16 -7.66 -17.75
C GLN A 156 -2.00 -7.03 -18.53
N GLY A 157 -0.80 -7.63 -18.49
CA GLY A 157 0.39 -7.04 -19.12
C GLY A 157 0.83 -5.74 -18.45
N VAL A 158 0.52 -5.55 -17.17
CA VAL A 158 0.97 -4.40 -16.38
C VAL A 158 2.41 -4.67 -15.92
N PRO A 159 3.41 -3.85 -16.29
CA PRO A 159 4.78 -3.99 -15.81
C PRO A 159 4.89 -3.79 -14.29
N PHE A 160 5.66 -4.64 -13.63
CA PHE A 160 5.94 -4.55 -12.20
C PHE A 160 7.31 -5.14 -11.83
N THR A 161 7.81 -4.80 -10.65
CA THR A 161 8.94 -5.45 -10.00
C THR A 161 8.44 -6.30 -8.84
N ALA A 162 8.66 -7.61 -8.89
CA ALA A 162 8.32 -8.49 -7.79
C ALA A 162 9.30 -8.32 -6.62
N PHE A 163 8.81 -8.30 -5.38
CA PHE A 163 9.63 -8.23 -4.17
C PHE A 163 9.20 -9.26 -3.13
N ASP A 164 10.13 -9.67 -2.24
CA ASP A 164 9.83 -10.44 -1.03
C ASP A 164 9.95 -9.58 0.24
N THR A 165 10.81 -8.57 0.23
CA THR A 165 11.05 -7.70 1.39
C THR A 165 11.14 -6.23 1.00
N PHE A 166 10.85 -5.34 1.96
CA PHE A 166 11.06 -3.90 1.78
C PHE A 166 12.54 -3.53 1.62
N GLY A 167 13.47 -4.44 1.96
CA GLY A 167 14.90 -4.26 1.68
C GLY A 167 15.21 -4.16 0.18
N GLU A 168 14.55 -4.97 -0.65
CA GLU A 168 14.70 -4.91 -2.11
C GLU A 168 14.20 -3.58 -2.67
N ILE A 169 13.05 -3.12 -2.17
CA ILE A 169 12.46 -1.83 -2.56
C ILE A 169 13.38 -0.68 -2.14
N ARG A 170 13.93 -0.74 -0.92
CA ARG A 170 14.87 0.26 -0.40
C ARG A 170 16.09 0.42 -1.31
N GLU A 171 16.68 -0.67 -1.80
CA GLU A 171 17.86 -0.56 -2.69
C GLU A 171 17.53 0.10 -4.02
N VAL A 172 16.32 -0.10 -4.56
CA VAL A 172 15.86 0.59 -5.76
C VAL A 172 15.67 2.09 -5.48
N VAL A 173 14.94 2.44 -4.43
CA VAL A 173 14.71 3.85 -4.04
C VAL A 173 16.05 4.54 -3.77
N LYS A 174 16.97 3.88 -3.06
CA LYS A 174 18.31 4.38 -2.81
C LYS A 174 19.09 4.63 -4.10
N GLY A 175 19.02 3.73 -5.07
CA GLY A 175 19.64 3.92 -6.39
C GLY A 175 19.13 5.17 -7.12
N LEU A 176 17.82 5.44 -7.03
CA LEU A 176 17.20 6.64 -7.61
C LEU A 176 17.62 7.92 -6.88
N VAL A 177 17.58 7.92 -5.54
CA VAL A 177 17.97 9.06 -4.71
C VAL A 177 19.45 9.42 -4.90
N GLU A 178 20.32 8.42 -5.00
CA GLU A 178 21.77 8.61 -5.18
C GLU A 178 22.17 8.86 -6.64
N GLY A 179 21.22 8.87 -7.58
CA GLY A 179 21.49 9.07 -9.01
C GLY A 179 22.24 7.91 -9.68
N ARG A 180 22.37 6.76 -9.01
CA ARG A 180 22.92 5.52 -9.60
C ARG A 180 21.96 4.85 -10.57
N SER A 181 20.68 5.19 -10.48
CA SER A 181 19.64 4.70 -11.37
C SER A 181 18.72 5.83 -11.81
N VAL A 182 18.12 5.68 -12.98
CA VAL A 182 17.10 6.59 -13.52
C VAL A 182 15.87 5.80 -13.91
N ILE A 183 14.71 6.46 -13.86
CA ILE A 183 13.48 5.91 -14.43
C ILE A 183 13.36 6.29 -15.89
N ARG A 184 12.96 5.33 -16.73
CA ARG A 184 12.60 5.58 -18.13
C ARG A 184 11.15 5.18 -18.34
N ARG A 185 10.30 6.13 -18.73
CA ARG A 185 8.91 5.85 -19.09
C ARG A 185 8.84 5.14 -20.43
N ASP A 186 8.23 3.97 -20.44
CA ASP A 186 7.84 3.27 -21.65
C ASP A 186 6.62 3.95 -22.28
N LYS A 187 6.71 4.29 -23.57
CA LYS A 187 5.66 5.04 -24.27
C LYS A 187 4.45 4.19 -24.64
N GLY A 188 4.57 2.87 -24.67
CA GLY A 188 3.49 1.96 -25.01
C GLY A 188 2.60 1.63 -23.82
N THR A 189 3.22 1.42 -22.65
CA THR A 189 2.55 1.00 -21.42
C THR A 189 2.30 2.15 -20.44
N GLY A 190 3.08 3.23 -20.52
CA GLY A 190 3.01 4.36 -19.60
C GLY A 190 3.77 4.14 -18.27
N PHE A 191 4.24 2.92 -18.01
CA PHE A 191 5.03 2.56 -16.83
C PHE A 191 6.50 2.92 -17.00
N CYS A 192 7.23 3.01 -15.89
CA CYS A 192 8.66 3.25 -15.90
C CYS A 192 9.45 1.97 -15.61
N GLU A 193 10.60 1.86 -16.26
CA GLU A 193 11.64 0.88 -15.91
C GLU A 193 12.77 1.58 -15.17
N VAL A 194 13.36 0.89 -14.19
CA VAL A 194 14.57 1.35 -13.50
C VAL A 194 15.79 0.91 -14.29
N MET A 195 16.63 1.86 -14.67
CA MET A 195 17.87 1.60 -15.37
C MET A 195 19.07 2.06 -14.55
N GLN A 196 20.12 1.25 -14.52
CA GLN A 196 21.40 1.70 -13.97
C GLN A 196 21.99 2.79 -14.86
N VAL A 197 22.46 3.87 -14.26
CA VAL A 197 23.28 4.84 -14.95
C VAL A 197 24.63 4.17 -15.20
N GLY A 198 25.00 4.02 -16.47
CA GLY A 198 26.30 3.45 -16.82
C GLY A 198 27.40 4.25 -16.12
N VAL A 199 28.19 3.57 -15.29
CA VAL A 199 29.45 4.13 -14.79
C VAL A 199 30.32 4.32 -16.02
N VAL A 200 30.55 5.58 -16.40
CA VAL A 200 31.60 5.94 -17.36
C VAL A 200 32.95 5.73 -16.70
#